data_AF-A0A8J3H1I3-F1
#
_entry.id   AF-A0A8J3H1I3-F1
#
_cell.length_a   1.000
_cell.length_b   1.000
_cell.length_c   1.000
_cell.angle_alpha   90.00
_cell.angle_beta   90.00
_cell.angle_gamma   90.00
#
_symmetry.space_group_name_H-M   'P 1'
#
loop_
_entity.id
_entity.type
_entity.pdbx_description
1 polymer ?
#
loop_
_entity_poly.entity_id
_entity_poly.type
_entity_poly.pdbx_seq_one_letter_code
_entity_poly.pdbx_strand_id
1 'polypeptide(L)'
;MRALGQQIRHDFAAWAASTAARSSKYARFSVTVGRNALNDEPRLTQVSHGLQFLPEPGEFDAWHRSVCENVQNNLRGLDGETYRFGVSAKLVNVYLKALLVGEFGETTEYSDRVAVVHPPIDRSLLGVLEELDVGGFKAEWRRLKTASWSLFEYEDYVQVISLIRKCTIEKTDDGLPKMNGLWAIEQHWPGYQKADGAQSTSQ
;
A
#
# COMPACT_ATOMS: atom_id res chain seq x y z
N MET A 1 19.36 20.94 10.83
CA MET A 1 17.89 20.81 10.94
C MET A 1 17.28 19.73 10.02
N ARG A 2 17.76 19.51 8.77
CA ARG A 2 17.22 18.45 7.86
C ARG A 2 17.21 17.02 8.45
N ALA A 3 18.22 16.63 9.23
CA ALA A 3 18.32 15.28 9.79
C ALA A 3 17.20 14.92 10.79
N LEU A 4 16.78 15.86 11.65
CA LEU A 4 15.72 15.61 12.62
C LEU A 4 14.35 15.44 11.93
N GLY A 5 14.06 16.25 10.92
CA GLY A 5 12.82 16.13 10.15
C GLY A 5 12.73 14.81 9.38
N GLN A 6 13.84 14.36 8.77
CA GLN A 6 13.91 13.06 8.10
C GLN A 6 13.66 11.90 9.09
N GLN A 7 14.29 11.95 10.25
CA GLN A 7 14.10 10.95 11.31
C GLN A 7 12.65 10.90 11.79
N ILE A 8 12.01 12.06 12.04
CA ILE A 8 10.61 12.12 12.49
C ILE A 8 9.67 11.49 11.45
N ARG A 9 9.85 11.80 10.16
CA ARG A 9 9.03 11.20 9.09
C ARG A 9 9.19 9.69 9.04
N HIS A 10 10.44 9.21 9.11
CA HIS A 10 10.76 7.80 9.12
C HIS A 10 10.10 7.08 10.31
N ASP A 11 10.25 7.63 11.52
CA ASP A 11 9.69 7.05 12.74
C ASP A 11 8.16 7.04 12.74
N PHE A 12 7.54 8.12 12.27
CA PHE A 12 6.09 8.21 12.14
C PHE A 12 5.56 7.19 11.13
N ALA A 13 6.19 7.09 9.95
CA ALA A 13 5.81 6.13 8.92
C ALA A 13 5.93 4.69 9.43
N ALA A 14 7.02 4.35 10.12
CA ALA A 14 7.23 3.03 10.68
C ALA A 14 6.21 2.68 11.78
N TRP A 15 5.88 3.63 12.65
CA TRP A 15 4.84 3.48 13.66
C TRP A 15 3.45 3.25 13.04
N ALA A 16 3.08 4.07 12.04
CA ALA A 16 1.79 3.97 11.34
C ALA A 16 1.65 2.62 10.62
N ALA A 17 2.70 2.21 9.91
CA ALA A 17 2.78 0.93 9.22
C ALA A 17 2.60 -0.27 10.16
N SER A 18 3.33 -0.26 11.27
CA SER A 18 3.28 -1.34 12.26
C SER A 18 1.90 -1.43 12.92
N THR A 19 1.28 -0.28 13.21
CA THR A 19 -0.07 -0.21 13.78
C THR A 19 -1.13 -0.71 12.81
N ALA A 20 -1.03 -0.35 11.53
CA ALA A 20 -1.96 -0.79 10.51
C ALA A 20 -1.83 -2.30 10.22
N ALA A 21 -0.61 -2.81 10.06
CA ALA A 21 -0.37 -4.22 9.73
C ALA A 21 -0.81 -5.17 10.86
N ARG A 22 -0.61 -4.78 12.14
CA ARG A 22 -1.03 -5.60 13.28
C ARG A 22 -2.53 -5.63 13.58
N SER A 23 -3.33 -4.92 12.77
CA SER A 23 -4.80 -4.96 12.88
C SER A 23 -5.38 -6.34 12.54
N SER A 24 -4.63 -7.18 11.80
CA SER A 24 -5.04 -8.55 11.53
C SER A 24 -4.77 -9.47 12.73
N LYS A 25 -5.71 -10.39 12.99
CA LYS A 25 -5.49 -11.46 13.98
C LYS A 25 -4.33 -12.40 13.62
N TYR A 26 -3.90 -12.40 12.37
CA TYR A 26 -2.78 -13.21 11.84
C TYR A 26 -1.44 -12.44 11.84
N ALA A 27 -1.42 -11.19 12.29
CA ALA A 27 -0.22 -10.36 12.40
C ALA A 27 -0.12 -9.81 13.84
N ARG A 28 0.41 -10.62 14.76
CA ARG A 28 0.38 -10.32 16.22
C ARG A 28 1.67 -9.73 16.78
N PHE A 29 2.65 -9.42 15.95
CA PHE A 29 3.87 -8.72 16.38
C PHE A 29 3.55 -7.40 17.12
N SER A 30 4.47 -7.01 18.00
CA SER A 30 4.40 -5.71 18.68
C SER A 30 4.75 -4.58 17.72
N VAL A 31 4.29 -3.35 18.02
CA VAL A 31 4.66 -2.17 17.22
C VAL A 31 6.19 -2.01 17.13
N THR A 32 6.90 -2.31 18.22
CA THR A 32 8.37 -2.27 18.26
C THR A 32 8.99 -3.26 17.28
N VAL A 33 8.49 -4.50 17.22
CA VAL A 33 8.95 -5.52 16.28
C VAL A 33 8.72 -5.08 14.84
N GLY A 34 7.51 -4.58 14.51
CA GLY A 34 7.21 -4.09 13.17
C GLY A 34 8.09 -2.91 12.74
N ARG A 35 8.36 -1.97 13.65
CA ARG A 35 9.26 -0.84 13.40
C ARG A 35 10.69 -1.30 13.17
N ASN A 36 11.20 -2.18 14.03
CA ASN A 36 12.56 -2.69 13.88
C ASN A 36 12.72 -3.46 12.57
N ALA A 37 11.72 -4.26 12.16
CA ALA A 37 11.76 -4.97 10.90
C ALA A 37 11.86 -4.05 9.66
N LEU A 38 11.24 -2.86 9.71
CA LEU A 38 11.39 -1.81 8.70
C LEU A 38 12.76 -1.14 8.76
N ASN A 39 13.25 -0.84 9.97
CA ASN A 39 14.54 -0.17 10.17
C ASN A 39 15.71 -1.04 9.70
N ASP A 40 15.57 -2.37 9.83
CA ASP A 40 16.53 -3.36 9.38
C ASP A 40 16.49 -3.57 7.84
N GLU A 41 15.61 -2.89 7.12
CA GLU A 41 15.60 -2.86 5.65
C GLU A 41 16.24 -1.55 5.12
N PRO A 42 17.51 -1.58 4.69
CA PRO A 42 18.27 -0.37 4.37
C PRO A 42 17.69 0.42 3.19
N ARG A 43 17.00 -0.22 2.24
CA ARG A 43 16.40 0.48 1.10
C ARG A 43 15.25 1.38 1.53
N LEU A 44 14.48 1.01 2.55
CA LEU A 44 13.42 1.86 3.08
C LEU A 44 14.00 3.09 3.81
N THR A 45 15.09 2.90 4.55
CA THR A 45 15.85 4.01 5.15
C THR A 45 16.39 4.96 4.06
N GLN A 46 16.90 4.44 2.95
CA GLN A 46 17.34 5.28 1.81
C GLN A 46 16.18 6.10 1.22
N VAL A 47 15.02 5.49 0.96
CA VAL A 47 13.83 6.19 0.46
C VAL A 47 13.39 7.32 1.40
N SER A 48 13.58 7.17 2.72
CA SER A 48 13.27 8.24 3.69
C SER A 48 14.13 9.50 3.53
N HIS A 49 15.26 9.40 2.84
CA HIS A 49 16.14 10.52 2.52
C HIS A 49 15.79 11.24 1.21
N GLY A 50 14.94 10.67 0.34
CA GLY A 50 14.48 11.35 -0.88
C GLY A 50 13.90 10.41 -1.95
N LEU A 51 13.10 10.99 -2.87
CA LEU A 51 12.39 10.27 -3.94
C LEU A 51 13.31 9.66 -4.99
N GLN A 52 14.51 10.21 -5.17
CA GLN A 52 15.51 9.68 -6.10
C GLN A 52 15.97 8.25 -5.74
N PHE A 53 15.71 7.81 -4.51
CA PHE A 53 16.02 6.46 -4.03
C PHE A 53 14.87 5.46 -4.25
N LEU A 54 13.69 5.90 -4.71
CA LEU A 54 12.69 4.97 -5.24
C LEU A 54 13.23 4.32 -6.52
N PRO A 55 12.93 3.05 -6.81
CA PRO A 55 13.34 2.40 -8.05
C PRO A 55 12.63 3.04 -9.25
N GLU A 56 13.12 2.78 -10.46
CA GLU A 56 12.42 3.18 -11.68
C GLU A 56 11.07 2.45 -11.79
N PRO A 57 10.07 3.03 -12.50
CA PRO A 57 8.73 2.47 -12.60
C PRO A 57 8.70 0.99 -13.04
N GLY A 58 9.54 0.63 -14.01
CA GLY A 58 9.66 -0.74 -14.53
C GLY A 58 10.32 -1.74 -13.56
N GLU A 59 10.99 -1.25 -12.52
CA GLU A 59 11.73 -2.05 -11.54
C GLU A 59 11.01 -2.15 -10.19
N PHE A 60 9.98 -1.32 -9.98
CA PHE A 60 9.30 -1.20 -8.69
C PHE A 60 8.71 -2.53 -8.20
N ASP A 61 8.10 -3.34 -9.06
CA ASP A 61 7.50 -4.62 -8.66
C ASP A 61 8.53 -5.60 -8.10
N ALA A 62 9.69 -5.69 -8.75
CA ALA A 62 10.79 -6.58 -8.33
C ALA A 62 11.45 -6.06 -7.04
N TRP A 63 11.67 -4.74 -6.96
CA TRP A 63 12.18 -4.08 -5.76
C TRP A 63 11.23 -4.28 -4.58
N HIS A 64 9.93 -4.04 -4.77
CA HIS A 64 8.89 -4.15 -3.74
C HIS A 64 8.79 -5.57 -3.21
N ARG A 65 8.78 -6.58 -4.11
CA ARG A 65 8.80 -7.99 -3.73
C ARG A 65 9.99 -8.30 -2.82
N SER A 66 11.20 -7.95 -3.26
CA SER A 66 12.43 -8.21 -2.50
C SER A 66 12.45 -7.49 -1.15
N VAL A 67 11.93 -6.26 -1.08
CA VAL A 67 11.76 -5.52 0.18
C VAL A 67 10.79 -6.24 1.11
N CYS A 68 9.65 -6.72 0.61
CA CYS A 68 8.66 -7.43 1.41
C CYS A 68 9.19 -8.77 1.94
N GLU A 69 9.94 -9.52 1.12
CA GLU A 69 10.60 -10.78 1.52
C GLU A 69 11.65 -10.53 2.62
N ASN A 70 12.44 -9.46 2.50
CA ASN A 70 13.38 -9.06 3.55
C ASN A 70 12.69 -8.66 4.85
N VAL A 71 11.65 -7.81 4.78
CA VAL A 71 10.87 -7.42 5.96
C VAL A 71 10.23 -8.63 6.63
N GLN A 72 9.74 -9.61 5.86
CA GLN A 72 9.22 -10.87 6.38
C GLN A 72 10.30 -11.69 7.12
N ASN A 73 11.52 -11.73 6.58
CA ASN A 73 12.66 -12.37 7.25
C ASN A 73 13.08 -11.62 8.53
N ASN A 74 13.06 -10.28 8.51
CA ASN A 74 13.39 -9.46 9.68
C ASN A 74 12.35 -9.67 10.80
N LEU A 75 11.05 -9.67 10.47
CA LEU A 75 10.00 -10.00 11.42
C LEU A 75 10.26 -11.35 12.09
N ARG A 76 10.50 -12.40 11.30
CA ARG A 76 10.80 -13.74 11.81
C ARG A 76 12.04 -13.77 12.70
N GLY A 77 13.08 -13.01 12.36
CA GLY A 77 14.29 -12.91 13.18
C GLY A 77 14.06 -12.23 14.54
N LEU A 78 13.06 -11.34 14.62
CA LEU A 78 12.78 -10.52 15.81
C LEU A 78 11.78 -11.16 16.76
N ASP A 79 10.79 -11.90 16.27
CA ASP A 79 9.74 -12.51 17.11
C ASP A 79 9.59 -14.03 16.96
N GLY A 80 10.35 -14.66 16.06
CA GLY A 80 10.33 -16.10 15.83
C GLY A 80 9.15 -16.61 14.98
N GLU A 81 8.21 -15.74 14.61
CA GLU A 81 6.99 -16.12 13.90
C GLU A 81 7.14 -15.97 12.37
N THR A 82 6.40 -16.79 11.63
CA THR A 82 6.34 -16.67 10.16
C THR A 82 5.06 -16.00 9.73
N TYR A 83 5.19 -14.80 9.17
CA TYR A 83 4.08 -14.06 8.57
C TYR A 83 3.95 -14.35 7.08
N ARG A 84 2.78 -14.12 6.49
CA ARG A 84 2.54 -14.27 5.05
C ARG A 84 2.94 -13.01 4.28
N PHE A 85 3.11 -13.12 2.96
CA PHE A 85 3.54 -12.00 2.11
C PHE A 85 2.63 -10.78 2.25
N GLY A 86 1.31 -10.98 2.34
CA GLY A 86 0.37 -9.87 2.52
C GLY A 86 0.58 -9.04 3.79
N VAL A 87 1.17 -9.61 4.85
CA VAL A 87 1.52 -8.88 6.08
C VAL A 87 2.69 -7.94 5.83
N SER A 88 3.79 -8.43 5.25
CA SER A 88 4.95 -7.58 4.93
C SER A 88 4.60 -6.55 3.86
N ALA A 89 3.80 -6.91 2.86
CA ALA A 89 3.30 -5.97 1.85
C ALA A 89 2.45 -4.85 2.47
N LYS A 90 1.53 -5.15 3.40
CA LYS A 90 0.77 -4.11 4.10
C LYS A 90 1.69 -3.18 4.88
N LEU A 91 2.69 -3.75 5.55
CA LEU A 91 3.66 -3.02 6.37
C LEU A 91 4.47 -2.04 5.48
N VAL A 92 5.04 -2.53 4.38
CA VAL A 92 5.80 -1.72 3.42
C VAL A 92 4.93 -0.67 2.73
N ASN A 93 3.72 -1.02 2.28
CA ASN A 93 2.86 -0.09 1.55
C ASN A 93 2.38 1.07 2.44
N VAL A 94 2.01 0.78 3.70
CA VAL A 94 1.62 1.84 4.65
C VAL A 94 2.82 2.70 5.01
N TYR A 95 4.01 2.10 5.16
CA TYR A 95 5.24 2.86 5.40
C TYR A 95 5.51 3.85 4.26
N LEU A 96 5.53 3.37 3.01
CA LEU A 96 5.74 4.22 1.84
C LEU A 96 4.63 5.27 1.71
N LYS A 97 3.36 4.91 1.94
CA LYS A 97 2.24 5.86 1.90
C LYS A 97 2.41 6.99 2.92
N ALA A 98 2.71 6.65 4.16
CA ALA A 98 2.89 7.64 5.23
C ALA A 98 4.11 8.53 5.00
N LEU A 99 5.19 7.97 4.45
CA LEU A 99 6.42 8.69 4.14
C LEU A 99 6.24 9.65 2.94
N LEU A 100 5.46 9.26 1.95
CA LEU A 100 5.30 9.93 0.65
C LEU A 100 3.96 10.68 0.51
N VAL A 101 3.21 10.84 1.60
CA VAL A 101 1.81 11.33 1.57
C VAL A 101 1.64 12.66 0.81
N GLY A 102 2.64 13.56 0.88
CA GLY A 102 2.63 14.85 0.21
C GLY A 102 3.06 14.84 -1.26
N GLU A 103 3.40 13.67 -1.82
CA GLU A 103 3.92 13.53 -3.18
C GLU A 103 2.91 12.87 -4.13
N PHE A 104 1.85 12.25 -3.59
CA PHE A 104 0.83 11.58 -4.39
C PHE A 104 -0.07 12.59 -5.09
N GLY A 105 -0.13 12.52 -6.43
CA GLY A 105 -0.91 13.43 -7.27
C GLY A 105 -0.18 14.73 -7.62
N GLU A 106 1.00 14.97 -7.06
CA GLU A 106 1.84 16.11 -7.39
C GLU A 106 2.57 15.88 -8.72
N THR A 107 2.77 16.96 -9.49
CA THR A 107 3.55 16.94 -10.73
C THR A 107 4.99 17.38 -10.46
N THR A 108 5.85 16.41 -10.21
CA THR A 108 7.31 16.56 -10.00
C THR A 108 8.12 15.71 -11.00
N GLU A 109 9.45 15.86 -11.01
CA GLU A 109 10.34 15.00 -11.80
C GLU A 109 10.30 13.51 -11.38
N TYR A 110 9.76 13.20 -10.19
CA TYR A 110 9.63 11.83 -9.66
C TYR A 110 8.20 11.29 -9.71
N SER A 111 7.25 11.99 -10.35
CA SER A 111 5.83 11.61 -10.39
C SER A 111 5.63 10.17 -10.85
N ASP A 112 6.36 9.72 -11.87
CA ASP A 112 6.23 8.37 -12.41
C ASP A 112 6.69 7.30 -11.40
N ARG A 113 7.70 7.60 -10.58
CA ARG A 113 8.17 6.70 -9.52
C ARG A 113 7.17 6.62 -8.37
N VAL A 114 6.52 7.73 -8.02
CA VAL A 114 5.47 7.75 -6.99
C VAL A 114 4.20 7.06 -7.50
N ALA A 115 3.88 7.18 -8.79
CA ALA A 115 2.69 6.61 -9.40
C ALA A 115 2.65 5.07 -9.34
N VAL A 116 3.79 4.39 -9.34
CA VAL A 116 3.85 2.92 -9.23
C VAL A 116 3.83 2.41 -7.79
N VAL A 117 3.89 3.28 -6.78
CA VAL A 117 3.87 2.84 -5.38
C VAL A 117 2.59 2.10 -5.07
N HIS A 118 2.73 0.88 -4.56
CA HIS A 118 1.59 0.01 -4.26
C HIS A 118 0.73 0.57 -3.11
N PRO A 119 -0.60 0.62 -3.28
CA PRO A 119 -1.49 1.08 -2.22
C PRO A 119 -1.57 0.05 -1.08
N PRO A 120 -1.81 0.48 0.17
CA PRO A 120 -2.10 -0.44 1.27
C PRO A 120 -3.38 -1.26 1.02
N ILE A 121 -3.27 -2.59 0.95
CA ILE A 121 -4.44 -3.47 0.76
C ILE A 121 -5.02 -3.88 2.11
N ASP A 122 -6.32 -3.76 2.31
CA ASP A 122 -7.02 -4.38 3.44
C ASP A 122 -8.43 -4.82 3.09
N ARG A 123 -9.10 -5.42 4.08
CA ARG A 123 -10.45 -5.94 3.93
C ARG A 123 -11.47 -4.83 3.64
N SER A 124 -11.26 -3.62 4.15
CA SER A 124 -12.19 -2.50 3.94
C SER A 124 -12.10 -2.02 2.50
N LEU A 125 -10.88 -1.84 1.97
CA LEU A 125 -10.67 -1.52 0.55
C LEU A 125 -11.22 -2.62 -0.37
N LEU A 126 -10.88 -3.89 -0.13
CA LEU A 126 -11.40 -4.99 -0.96
C LEU A 126 -12.94 -5.12 -0.87
N GLY A 127 -13.53 -4.76 0.28
CA GLY A 127 -14.97 -4.74 0.48
C GLY A 127 -15.69 -3.74 -0.42
N VAL A 128 -15.21 -2.49 -0.42
CA VAL A 128 -15.82 -1.43 -1.24
C VAL A 128 -15.57 -1.65 -2.73
N LEU A 129 -14.40 -2.20 -3.13
CA LEU A 129 -14.12 -2.53 -4.53
C LEU A 129 -15.08 -3.62 -5.06
N GLU A 130 -15.41 -4.62 -4.24
CA GLU A 130 -16.43 -5.62 -4.58
C GLU A 130 -17.82 -5.00 -4.68
N GLU A 131 -18.20 -4.17 -3.71
CA GLU A 131 -19.54 -3.59 -3.62
C GLU A 131 -19.86 -2.71 -4.82
N LEU A 132 -18.92 -1.83 -5.18
CA LEU A 132 -19.03 -0.90 -6.30
C LEU A 132 -18.69 -1.53 -7.66
N ASP A 133 -18.30 -2.80 -7.71
CA ASP A 133 -17.84 -3.48 -8.92
C ASP A 133 -16.79 -2.68 -9.70
N VAL A 134 -15.79 -2.17 -8.97
CA VAL A 134 -14.78 -1.28 -9.55
C VAL A 134 -14.03 -2.02 -10.67
N GLY A 135 -14.10 -1.49 -11.89
CA GLY A 135 -13.51 -2.09 -13.08
C GLY A 135 -14.24 -3.31 -13.65
N GLY A 136 -15.40 -3.70 -13.13
CA GLY A 136 -16.14 -4.89 -13.57
C GLY A 136 -15.56 -6.22 -13.05
N PHE A 137 -14.83 -6.19 -11.93
CA PHE A 137 -14.12 -7.33 -11.34
C PHE A 137 -14.73 -7.82 -10.02
N LYS A 138 -16.05 -7.68 -9.82
CA LYS A 138 -16.74 -8.06 -8.58
C LYS A 138 -16.43 -9.47 -8.08
N ALA A 139 -16.37 -10.46 -8.98
CA ALA A 139 -16.10 -11.85 -8.60
C ALA A 139 -14.68 -12.01 -8.04
N GLU A 140 -13.70 -11.38 -8.67
CA GLU A 140 -12.31 -11.36 -8.27
C GLU A 140 -12.12 -10.62 -6.94
N TRP A 141 -12.75 -9.46 -6.77
CA TRP A 141 -12.72 -8.72 -5.51
C TRP A 141 -13.30 -9.53 -4.36
N ARG A 142 -14.44 -10.20 -4.58
CA ARG A 142 -15.03 -11.12 -3.60
C ARG A 142 -14.07 -12.25 -3.23
N ARG A 143 -13.44 -12.87 -4.22
CA ARG A 143 -12.46 -13.96 -4.00
C ARG A 143 -11.31 -13.47 -3.13
N LEU A 144 -10.70 -12.34 -3.49
CA LEU A 144 -9.55 -11.76 -2.79
C LEU A 144 -9.92 -11.26 -1.38
N LYS A 145 -11.09 -10.64 -1.22
CA LYS A 145 -11.62 -10.26 0.10
C LYS A 145 -11.77 -11.47 1.02
N THR A 146 -12.25 -12.58 0.47
CA THR A 146 -12.47 -13.83 1.21
C THR A 146 -11.17 -14.52 1.59
N ALA A 147 -10.18 -14.52 0.69
CA ALA A 147 -8.83 -15.03 0.97
C ALA A 147 -8.12 -14.27 2.10
N SER A 148 -8.53 -13.03 2.40
CA SER A 148 -8.04 -12.18 3.48
C SER A 148 -6.60 -11.73 3.29
N TRP A 149 -6.40 -10.41 3.12
CA TRP A 149 -5.12 -9.81 2.79
C TRP A 149 -3.92 -10.29 3.62
N SER A 150 -4.09 -10.51 4.92
CA SER A 150 -3.00 -10.95 5.81
C SER A 150 -2.58 -12.41 5.62
N LEU A 151 -3.30 -13.17 4.80
CA LEU A 151 -3.00 -14.55 4.43
C LEU A 151 -2.51 -14.68 2.99
N PHE A 152 -2.43 -13.58 2.24
CA PHE A 152 -1.99 -13.62 0.85
C PHE A 152 -0.56 -14.14 0.74
N GLU A 153 -0.38 -15.08 -0.17
CA GLU A 153 0.91 -15.34 -0.80
C GLU A 153 1.20 -14.29 -1.88
N TYR A 154 2.39 -14.35 -2.45
CA TYR A 154 2.82 -13.39 -3.46
C TYR A 154 1.86 -13.35 -4.66
N GLU A 155 1.35 -14.50 -5.10
CA GLU A 155 0.46 -14.62 -6.27
C GLU A 155 -0.90 -13.93 -6.04
N ASP A 156 -1.48 -14.09 -4.84
CA ASP A 156 -2.72 -13.38 -4.48
C ASP A 156 -2.48 -11.87 -4.46
N TYR A 157 -1.35 -11.44 -3.90
CA TYR A 157 -0.98 -10.03 -3.86
C TYR A 157 -0.79 -9.44 -5.27
N VAL A 158 -0.06 -10.13 -6.15
CA VAL A 158 0.14 -9.71 -7.55
C VAL A 158 -1.19 -9.62 -8.28
N GLN A 159 -2.13 -10.54 -8.04
CA GLN A 159 -3.45 -10.44 -8.64
C GLN A 159 -4.19 -9.17 -8.22
N VAL A 160 -4.13 -8.79 -6.93
CA VAL A 160 -4.72 -7.53 -6.45
C VAL A 160 -4.10 -6.34 -7.17
N ILE A 161 -2.77 -6.25 -7.22
CA ILE A 161 -2.07 -5.14 -7.88
C ILE A 161 -2.39 -5.08 -9.38
N SER A 162 -2.48 -6.24 -10.04
CA SER A 162 -2.86 -6.32 -11.46
C SER A 162 -4.27 -5.78 -11.73
N LEU A 163 -5.23 -6.11 -10.87
CA LEU A 163 -6.59 -5.58 -11.00
C LEU A 163 -6.63 -4.07 -10.69
N ILE A 164 -5.91 -3.61 -9.67
CA ILE A 164 -5.79 -2.18 -9.36
C ILE A 164 -5.23 -1.42 -10.56
N ARG A 165 -4.14 -1.91 -11.17
CA ARG A 165 -3.58 -1.33 -12.40
C ARG A 165 -4.61 -1.14 -13.50
N LYS A 166 -5.48 -2.14 -13.72
CA LYS A 166 -6.56 -2.05 -14.72
C LYS A 166 -7.58 -0.99 -14.36
N CYS A 167 -7.86 -0.78 -13.07
CA CYS A 167 -8.82 0.21 -12.59
C CYS A 167 -8.28 1.64 -12.55
N THR A 168 -6.95 1.83 -12.54
CA THR A 168 -6.31 3.15 -12.44
C THR A 168 -5.72 3.64 -13.78
N ILE A 169 -6.07 2.99 -14.89
CA ILE A 169 -5.77 3.48 -16.24
C ILE A 169 -6.90 4.43 -16.66
N GLU A 170 -6.54 5.66 -16.96
CA GLU A 170 -7.44 6.67 -17.52
C GLU A 170 -7.10 6.93 -18.99
N LYS A 171 -8.08 7.44 -19.74
CA LYS A 171 -7.83 7.94 -21.09
C LYS A 171 -7.47 9.42 -21.00
N THR A 172 -6.36 9.81 -21.58
CA THR A 172 -5.99 11.22 -21.75
C THR A 172 -6.79 11.88 -22.87
N ASP A 173 -6.72 13.22 -22.97
CA ASP A 173 -7.45 14.00 -23.97
C ASP A 173 -7.13 13.61 -25.42
N ASP A 174 -5.94 13.06 -25.65
CA ASP A 174 -5.48 12.48 -26.93
C ASP A 174 -5.91 11.01 -27.13
N GLY A 175 -6.72 10.47 -26.22
CA GLY A 175 -7.24 9.10 -26.26
C GLY A 175 -6.25 8.01 -25.85
N LEU A 176 -5.04 8.37 -25.41
CA LEU A 176 -4.03 7.40 -24.98
C LEU A 176 -4.30 6.92 -23.54
N PRO A 177 -3.96 5.68 -23.21
CA PRO A 177 -4.03 5.21 -21.83
C PRO A 177 -2.88 5.82 -21.00
N LYS A 178 -3.21 6.45 -19.88
CA LYS A 178 -2.25 6.94 -18.89
C LYS A 178 -2.62 6.40 -17.51
N MET A 179 -1.63 5.91 -16.78
CA MET A 179 -1.83 5.47 -15.39
C MET A 179 -1.96 6.69 -14.48
N ASN A 180 -3.08 6.83 -13.77
CA ASN A 180 -3.32 7.90 -12.78
C ASN A 180 -2.67 7.61 -11.41
N GLY A 181 -1.61 6.79 -11.42
CA GLY A 181 -1.00 6.20 -10.24
C GLY A 181 -1.87 5.15 -9.53
N LEU A 182 -1.23 4.14 -8.93
CA LEU A 182 -1.95 3.07 -8.24
C LEU A 182 -2.65 3.55 -6.96
N TRP A 183 -2.17 4.65 -6.39
CA TRP A 183 -2.77 5.31 -5.24
C TRP A 183 -4.20 5.82 -5.51
N ALA A 184 -4.59 6.05 -6.78
CA ALA A 184 -5.92 6.55 -7.13
C ALA A 184 -7.04 5.59 -6.70
N ILE A 185 -6.76 4.29 -6.57
CA ILE A 185 -7.74 3.30 -6.06
C ILE A 185 -8.23 3.62 -4.64
N GLU A 186 -7.41 4.32 -3.84
CA GLU A 186 -7.73 4.68 -2.46
C GLU A 186 -8.88 5.70 -2.36
N GLN A 187 -9.29 6.34 -3.47
CA GLN A 187 -10.49 7.18 -3.50
C GLN A 187 -11.76 6.42 -3.07
N HIS A 188 -11.76 5.10 -3.24
CA HIS A 188 -12.88 4.25 -2.84
C HIS A 188 -12.86 3.91 -1.35
N TRP A 189 -11.75 4.14 -0.62
CA TRP A 189 -11.60 3.69 0.76
C TRP A 189 -12.69 4.32 1.64
N PRO A 190 -13.51 3.54 2.37
CA PRO A 190 -14.66 4.05 3.12
C PRO A 190 -14.37 5.16 4.15
N GLY A 191 -13.13 5.32 4.62
CA GLY A 191 -12.74 6.43 5.50
C GLY A 191 -12.70 7.80 4.80
N TYR A 192 -12.65 7.85 3.47
CA TYR A 192 -12.67 9.06 2.65
C TYR A 192 -14.04 9.38 2.05
N GLN A 193 -14.93 8.38 1.98
CA GLN A 193 -16.29 8.61 1.51
C GLN A 193 -17.00 9.48 2.54
N LYS A 194 -17.28 10.74 2.18
CA LYS A 194 -18.21 11.57 2.95
C LYS A 194 -19.48 10.74 3.11
N ALA A 195 -20.03 10.72 4.32
CA ALA A 195 -21.40 10.29 4.54
C ALA A 195 -22.30 11.28 3.80
N ASP A 196 -22.41 11.15 2.49
CA ASP A 196 -23.41 11.88 1.73
C ASP A 196 -24.75 11.31 2.16
N GLY A 197 -25.50 12.21 2.81
CA GLY A 197 -26.62 11.87 3.65
C GLY A 197 -27.66 11.01 2.94
N ALA A 198 -28.27 10.16 3.74
CA ALA A 198 -29.64 9.75 3.54
C ALA A 198 -30.50 10.99 3.21
N GLN A 199 -30.80 11.20 1.93
CA GLN A 199 -32.09 11.75 1.57
C GLN A 199 -33.00 10.57 1.30
N SER A 200 -33.67 10.17 2.38
CA SER A 200 -34.85 9.34 2.31
C SER A 200 -35.85 10.00 1.37
N THR A 201 -36.33 9.24 0.40
CA THR A 201 -37.69 9.34 -0.10
C THR A 201 -38.65 9.60 1.06
N SER A 202 -39.30 10.75 1.07
CA SER A 202 -40.50 11.02 1.87
C SER A 202 -41.29 12.15 1.24
N GLN A 203 -42.38 11.72 0.60
CA GLN A 203 -43.64 12.42 0.26
C GLN A 203 -43.62 13.50 -0.81
#